data_AF-A0A9X1V899-F1
#
_entry.id   AF-A0A9X1V899-F1
#
_cell.length_a   1.000
_cell.length_b   1.000
_cell.length_c   1.000
_cell.angle_alpha   90.00
_cell.angle_beta   90.00
_cell.angle_gamma   90.00
#
_symmetry.space_group_name_H-M   'P 1'
#
loop_
_entity.id
_entity.type
_entity.pdbx_description
1 polymer ?
#
loop_
_entity_poly.entity_id
_entity_poly.type
_entity_poly.pdbx_seq_one_letter_code
_entity_poly.pdbx_strand_id
1 'polypeptide(L)'
;MKIVVTGGAGFIGSNFVRMMVSEQSDVEVVTYDALTYAGNLANLTGIILSAHDRGILWNDPALGIDWPITKPVLSDKDRLHPLLADAQV
;
A
#
# COMPACT_ATOMS: atom_id res chain seq x y z
N MET A 1 -12.17 2.45 14.34
CA MET A 1 -12.78 1.90 13.10
C MET A 1 -11.72 1.66 12.02
N LYS A 2 -11.74 0.55 11.26
CA LYS A 2 -10.76 0.28 10.18
C LYS A 2 -11.33 0.58 8.79
N ILE A 3 -10.57 1.30 7.95
CA ILE A 3 -10.94 1.67 6.59
C ILE A 3 -9.84 1.25 5.62
N VAL A 4 -10.22 0.56 4.54
CA VAL A 4 -9.31 0.27 3.42
C VAL A 4 -9.53 1.30 2.33
N VAL A 5 -8.46 1.96 1.88
CA VAL A 5 -8.48 2.93 0.78
C VAL A 5 -7.63 2.39 -0.37
N THR A 6 -8.28 2.05 -1.48
CA THR A 6 -7.58 1.70 -2.72
C THR A 6 -7.20 2.97 -3.48
N GLY A 7 -5.94 3.12 -3.90
CA GLY A 7 -5.48 4.33 -4.59
C GLY A 7 -5.17 5.52 -3.65
N GLY A 8 -4.89 5.23 -2.37
CA GLY A 8 -4.67 6.26 -1.34
C GLY A 8 -3.40 7.10 -1.53
N ALA A 9 -2.46 6.70 -2.39
CA ALA A 9 -1.29 7.53 -2.74
C ALA A 9 -1.58 8.51 -3.90
N GLY A 10 -2.77 8.46 -4.51
CA GLY A 10 -3.20 9.40 -5.55
C GLY A 10 -3.70 10.74 -5.02
N PHE A 11 -4.01 11.69 -5.91
CA PHE A 11 -4.43 13.05 -5.53
C PHE A 11 -5.66 13.08 -4.60
N ILE A 12 -6.76 12.42 -5.01
CA ILE A 12 -8.00 12.37 -4.21
C ILE A 12 -7.85 11.45 -3.00
N GLY A 13 -7.27 10.27 -3.21
CA GLY A 13 -7.12 9.26 -2.16
C GLY A 13 -6.26 9.76 -0.99
N SER A 14 -5.15 10.42 -1.28
CA SER A 14 -4.26 10.94 -0.24
C SER A 14 -4.94 12.01 0.59
N ASN A 15 -5.69 12.94 -0.03
CA ASN A 15 -6.44 13.96 0.70
C ASN A 15 -7.51 13.34 1.63
N PHE A 16 -8.23 12.33 1.15
CA PHE A 16 -9.18 11.59 1.99
C PHE A 16 -8.49 10.93 3.18
N VAL A 17 -7.36 10.26 2.95
CA VAL A 17 -6.55 9.65 4.03
C VAL A 17 -6.15 10.72 5.05
N ARG A 18 -5.64 11.89 4.61
CA ARG A 18 -5.25 13.00 5.49
C ARG A 18 -6.40 13.46 6.36
N MET A 19 -7.55 13.72 5.74
CA MET A 19 -8.77 14.18 6.41
C MET A 19 -9.22 13.19 7.48
N MET A 20 -9.30 11.90 7.12
CA MET A 20 -9.74 10.85 8.04
C MET A 20 -8.84 10.75 9.26
N VAL A 21 -7.52 10.69 9.09
CA VAL A 21 -6.59 10.57 10.21
C VAL A 21 -6.47 11.84 11.04
N SER A 22 -6.77 13.01 10.47
CA SER A 22 -6.75 14.29 11.20
C SER A 22 -8.04 14.56 12.00
N GLU A 23 -9.19 14.12 11.48
CA GLU A 23 -10.50 14.46 12.05
C GLU A 23 -11.05 13.35 12.96
N GLN A 24 -10.61 12.11 12.78
CA GLN A 24 -11.09 10.97 13.54
C GLN A 24 -9.94 10.34 14.33
N SER A 25 -9.97 10.49 15.66
CA SER A 25 -8.92 9.95 16.54
C SER A 25 -8.97 8.43 16.73
N ASP A 26 -10.10 7.80 16.39
CA ASP A 26 -10.30 6.35 16.43
C ASP A 26 -10.55 5.77 15.04
N VAL A 27 -9.68 6.12 14.08
CA VAL A 27 -9.66 5.52 12.75
C VAL A 27 -8.28 4.96 12.43
N GLU A 28 -8.26 3.79 11.82
CA GLU A 28 -7.08 3.17 11.24
C GLU A 28 -7.31 3.06 9.73
N VAL A 29 -6.44 3.66 8.94
CA VAL A 29 -6.56 3.69 7.48
C VAL A 29 -5.46 2.84 6.87
N VAL A 30 -5.86 1.78 6.17
CA VAL A 30 -4.96 0.92 5.39
C VAL A 30 -5.05 1.35 3.93
N THR A 31 -3.94 1.86 3.39
CA THR A 31 -3.87 2.24 1.97
C THR A 31 -3.33 1.09 1.14
N TYR A 32 -4.08 0.67 0.13
CA TYR A 32 -3.62 -0.27 -0.90
C TYR A 32 -3.48 0.48 -2.22
N ASP A 33 -2.25 0.64 -2.71
CA ASP A 33 -1.98 1.42 -3.92
C ASP A 33 -1.03 0.67 -4.84
N ALA A 34 -1.33 0.67 -6.14
CA ALA A 34 -0.50 0.04 -7.15
C ALA A 34 0.72 0.89 -7.54
N LEU A 35 0.79 2.14 -7.07
CA LEU A 35 1.87 3.11 -7.33
C LEU A 35 2.20 3.24 -8.83
N THR A 36 1.17 3.20 -9.66
CA THR A 36 1.27 3.47 -11.10
C THR A 36 1.34 4.99 -11.33
N TYR A 37 1.11 5.47 -12.56
CA TYR A 37 1.29 6.89 -12.91
C TYR A 37 0.53 7.87 -11.99
N ALA A 38 -0.59 7.44 -11.40
CA ALA A 38 -1.43 8.29 -10.55
C ALA A 38 -1.03 8.26 -9.07
N GLY A 39 -0.17 7.33 -8.63
CA GLY A 39 0.20 7.13 -7.23
C GLY A 39 1.58 7.69 -6.90
N ASN A 40 1.69 8.48 -5.83
CA ASN A 40 2.98 8.97 -5.33
C ASN A 40 3.03 8.88 -3.80
N LEU A 41 3.94 8.05 -3.26
CA LEU A 41 4.14 7.89 -1.81
C LEU A 41 4.45 9.22 -1.12
N ALA A 42 5.06 10.19 -1.82
CA ALA A 42 5.32 11.51 -1.27
C ALA A 42 4.02 12.22 -0.83
N ASN A 43 2.87 11.91 -1.44
CA ASN A 43 1.57 12.45 -1.06
C ASN A 43 1.10 11.99 0.33
N LEU A 44 1.69 10.94 0.88
CA LEU A 44 1.41 10.40 2.22
C LEU A 44 2.53 10.70 3.24
N THR A 45 3.54 11.48 2.82
CA THR A 45 4.61 11.94 3.71
C THR A 45 4.04 12.71 4.91
N GLY A 46 4.58 12.43 6.10
CA GLY A 46 4.13 13.03 7.36
C GLY A 46 2.88 12.38 7.95
N ILE A 47 2.29 11.40 7.27
CA ILE A 47 1.17 10.60 7.76
C ILE A 47 1.62 9.15 7.99
N ILE A 48 2.35 8.60 7.02
CA ILE A 48 2.91 7.25 7.14
C ILE A 48 4.27 7.32 7.79
N LEU A 49 4.44 6.62 8.92
CA LEU A 49 5.76 6.30 9.45
C LEU A 49 6.34 5.15 8.61
N SER A 50 7.64 5.20 8.27
CA SER A 50 8.31 4.12 7.53
C SER A 50 8.14 2.75 8.21
N ALA A 51 8.00 2.73 9.54
CA ALA A 51 7.69 1.54 10.33
C ALA A 51 6.33 0.88 10.03
N HIS A 52 5.45 1.54 9.27
CA HIS A 52 4.15 1.03 8.83
C HIS A 52 4.11 0.73 7.33
N ASP A 53 5.23 0.90 6.61
CA ASP A 53 5.35 0.41 5.24
C ASP A 53 5.34 -1.13 5.26
N ARG A 54 4.46 -1.73 4.48
CA ARG A 54 4.27 -3.19 4.37
C ARG A 54 4.12 -3.54 2.90
N GLY A 55 4.56 -4.74 2.54
CA GLY A 55 4.42 -5.25 1.18
C GLY A 55 4.13 -6.73 1.20
N ILE A 56 3.51 -7.19 0.11
CA ILE A 56 3.27 -8.60 -0.18
C ILE A 56 4.20 -9.01 -1.32
N LEU A 57 4.61 -10.27 -1.33
CA LEU A 57 5.39 -10.83 -2.42
C LEU A 57 4.66 -10.64 -3.75
N TRP A 58 5.35 -10.06 -4.72
CA TRP A 58 4.76 -9.65 -6.01
C TRP A 58 4.09 -10.81 -6.79
N ASN A 59 4.61 -12.04 -6.66
CA ASN A 59 4.12 -13.25 -7.31
C ASN A 59 3.42 -14.21 -6.36
N ASP A 60 2.84 -13.70 -5.28
CA ASP A 60 2.00 -14.52 -4.42
C ASP A 60 0.84 -15.14 -5.22
N PRO A 61 0.74 -16.48 -5.30
CA PRO A 61 -0.32 -17.16 -6.03
C PRO A 61 -1.73 -16.88 -5.48
N ALA A 62 -1.86 -16.54 -4.19
CA ALA A 62 -3.14 -16.22 -3.56
C ALA A 62 -3.73 -14.90 -4.06
N LEU A 63 -2.89 -13.98 -4.58
CA LEU A 63 -3.36 -12.75 -5.21
C LEU A 63 -4.03 -13.02 -6.56
N GLY A 64 -3.67 -14.13 -7.24
CA GLY A 64 -4.28 -14.53 -8.51
C GLY A 64 -4.07 -13.54 -9.66
N ILE A 65 -2.99 -12.74 -9.62
CA ILE A 65 -2.72 -11.71 -10.62
C ILE A 65 -1.93 -12.32 -11.79
N ASP A 66 -2.50 -12.25 -13.00
CA ASP A 66 -1.85 -12.68 -14.23
C ASP A 66 -0.92 -11.60 -14.76
N TRP A 67 0.27 -11.49 -14.15
CA TRP A 67 1.26 -10.50 -14.55
C TRP A 67 1.81 -10.83 -15.96
N PRO A 68 1.81 -9.89 -16.92
CA PRO A 68 2.32 -10.11 -18.28
C PRO A 68 3.87 -10.06 -18.33
N ILE A 69 4.55 -10.58 -17.31
CA ILE A 69 6.01 -10.55 -17.16
C ILE A 69 6.51 -11.81 -16.45
N THR A 70 7.57 -12.41 -16.99
CA THR A 70 8.19 -13.64 -16.44
C THR A 70 9.52 -13.41 -15.73
N LYS A 71 10.17 -12.27 -15.97
CA LYS A 71 11.45 -11.89 -15.36
C LYS A 71 11.40 -10.43 -14.87
N PRO A 72 10.76 -10.15 -13.72
CA PRO A 72 10.67 -8.79 -13.23
C PRO A 72 12.00 -8.29 -12.68
N VAL A 73 12.22 -6.98 -12.83
CA VAL A 73 13.27 -6.26 -12.10
C VAL A 73 12.67 -5.81 -10.78
N LEU A 74 13.15 -6.38 -9.69
CA LEU A 74 12.68 -6.09 -8.33
C LEU A 74 13.80 -5.52 -7.48
N SER A 75 13.44 -4.63 -6.56
CA SER A 75 14.35 -4.19 -5.50
C SER A 75 14.64 -5.33 -4.53
N ASP A 76 15.70 -5.21 -3.73
CA ASP A 76 16.00 -6.20 -2.69
C ASP A 76 14.87 -6.30 -1.65
N LYS A 77 14.18 -5.18 -1.37
CA LYS A 77 13.03 -5.13 -0.47
C LYS A 77 11.87 -5.99 -1.01
N ASP A 78 11.52 -5.80 -2.28
CA ASP A 78 10.33 -6.46 -2.88
C ASP A 78 10.53 -7.96 -3.11
N ARG A 79 11.79 -8.42 -3.18
CA ARG A 79 12.13 -9.85 -3.25
C ARG A 79 11.90 -10.60 -1.94
N LEU A 80 11.85 -9.88 -0.82
CA LEU A 80 11.81 -10.46 0.53
C LEU A 80 10.47 -10.24 1.25
N HIS A 81 9.49 -9.61 0.59
CA HIS A 81 8.17 -9.44 1.17
C HIS A 81 7.48 -10.79 1.42
N PRO A 82 6.70 -10.93 2.52
CA PRO A 82 6.00 -12.17 2.85
C PRO A 82 4.86 -12.46 1.87
N LEU A 83 4.38 -13.71 1.87
CA LEU A 83 3.09 -14.04 1.27
C LEU A 83 1.96 -13.33 2.05
N LEU A 84 0.83 -13.11 1.38
CA LEU A 84 -0.40 -12.54 1.92
C LEU A 84 -0.85 -13.27 3.18
N ALA A 85 -0.72 -14.60 3.22
CA ALA A 85 -1.09 -15.41 4.37
C ALA A 85 -0.22 -15.13 5.61
N ASP A 86 1.02 -14.70 5.42
CA ASP A 86 2.01 -14.47 6.47
C ASP A 86 2.18 -12.99 6.81
N ALA A 87 1.53 -12.10 6.06
CA ALA A 87 1.60 -10.67 6.26
C ALA A 87 0.80 -10.25 7.50
N GLN A 88 1.45 -9.49 8.39
CA GLN A 88 0.80 -8.91 9.55
C GLN A 88 -0.05 -7.70 9.13
N VAL A 89 -1.32 -7.71 9.51
CA VAL A 89 -2.30 -6.62 9.33
C VAL A 89 -2.18 -5.60 10.45
#